data_AF-A0AAD3CQD1-F1
#
_entry.id   AF-A0AAD3CQD1-F1
#
_cell.length_a   1.000
_cell.length_b   1.000
_cell.length_c   1.000
_cell.angle_alpha   90.00
_cell.angle_beta   90.00
_cell.angle_gamma   90.00
#
_symmetry.space_group_name_H-M   'P 1'
#
loop_
_entity.id
_entity.type
_entity.pdbx_description
1 polymer ?
#
loop_
_entity_poly.entity_id
_entity_poly.type
_entity_poly.pdbx_seq_one_letter_code
_entity_poly.pdbx_strand_id
1 'polypeptide(L)'
;MSGKKEETAQNIGAALFSGKNDSFAGEFTDKVKKIHEFFDKDKDGYLNFQELSALQLVTSGQEMDGTQYGMVCQALQVSPSKGLPLDALKLTYAAGANIDDDYNKVFHPVQAQKAKDESTDDDVIEVGDGGCAIDISDP
;
A
#
# COMPACT_ATOMS: atom_id res chain seq x y z
N MET A 1 -48.97 33.87 29.72
CA MET A 1 -48.19 32.62 29.88
C MET A 1 -48.66 31.61 28.84
N SER A 2 -47.82 31.28 27.86
CA SER A 2 -47.85 30.01 27.10
C SER A 2 -46.80 30.08 26.00
N GLY A 3 -45.56 29.74 26.35
CA GLY A 3 -44.52 29.43 25.38
C GLY A 3 -44.76 28.03 24.83
N LYS A 4 -45.06 27.93 23.53
CA LYS A 4 -45.07 26.65 22.83
C LYS A 4 -43.62 26.25 22.56
N LYS A 5 -43.26 25.05 23.02
CA LYS A 5 -41.98 24.41 22.76
C LYS A 5 -41.97 23.95 21.31
N GLU A 6 -41.04 24.46 20.52
CA GLU A 6 -40.73 23.93 19.19
C GLU A 6 -39.56 22.95 19.37
N GLU A 7 -39.87 21.66 19.22
CA GLU A 7 -38.97 20.53 19.44
C GLU A 7 -38.25 20.25 18.12
N THR A 8 -36.94 20.44 18.12
CA THR A 8 -36.06 20.37 16.96
C THR A 8 -35.94 18.94 16.44
N ALA A 9 -36.47 18.67 15.25
CA ALA A 9 -36.24 17.44 14.50
C ALA A 9 -34.81 17.43 13.91
N GLN A 10 -33.82 17.15 14.74
CA GLN A 10 -32.46 16.84 14.32
C GLN A 10 -31.97 15.72 15.23
N ASN A 11 -31.98 14.45 14.76
CA ASN A 11 -31.10 13.35 15.20
C ASN A 11 -31.65 11.96 14.86
N ILE A 12 -31.89 11.68 13.58
CA ILE A 12 -32.10 10.28 13.12
C ILE A 12 -30.90 9.70 12.35
N GLY A 13 -29.78 10.41 12.26
CA GLY A 13 -28.57 9.92 11.59
C GLY A 13 -27.54 9.22 12.49
N ALA A 14 -27.53 9.50 13.80
CA ALA A 14 -26.45 9.07 14.68
C ALA A 14 -26.65 7.69 15.33
N ALA A 15 -27.88 7.16 15.35
CA ALA A 15 -28.21 5.96 16.12
C ALA A 15 -27.99 4.64 15.37
N LEU A 16 -27.74 4.66 14.05
CA LEU A 16 -27.56 3.42 13.27
C LEU A 16 -26.15 2.83 13.35
N PHE A 17 -25.18 3.54 13.93
CA PHE A 17 -23.78 3.11 13.98
C PHE A 17 -23.32 2.64 15.38
N SER A 18 -24.14 2.81 16.42
CA SER A 18 -23.81 2.34 17.77
C SER A 18 -23.91 0.82 17.87
N GLY A 19 -22.76 0.14 17.90
CA GLY A 19 -22.75 -1.21 18.44
C GLY A 19 -21.45 -1.99 18.39
N LYS A 20 -20.56 -1.73 17.41
CA LYS A 20 -19.28 -2.48 17.28
C LYS A 20 -18.26 -1.91 16.27
N ASN A 21 -18.60 -0.84 15.54
CA ASN A 21 -17.81 -0.38 14.39
C ASN A 21 -16.88 0.81 14.65
N ASP A 22 -16.93 1.44 15.83
CA ASP A 22 -16.11 2.63 16.12
C ASP A 22 -14.60 2.32 16.08
N SER A 23 -14.19 1.12 16.51
CA SER A 23 -12.77 0.74 16.52
C SER A 23 -12.22 0.52 15.11
N PHE A 24 -12.98 -0.15 14.24
CA PHE A 24 -12.54 -0.43 12.86
C PHE A 24 -12.55 0.83 11.99
N ALA A 25 -13.58 1.67 12.10
CA ALA A 25 -13.64 2.93 11.37
C ALA A 25 -12.55 3.92 11.83
N GLY A 26 -12.21 3.91 13.13
CA GLY A 26 -11.09 4.66 13.68
C GLY A 26 -9.75 4.21 13.10
N GLU A 27 -9.44 2.91 13.20
CA GLU A 27 -8.19 2.33 12.68
C GLU A 27 -8.05 2.51 11.16
N PHE A 28 -9.14 2.34 10.41
CA PHE A 28 -9.20 2.63 8.97
C PHE A 28 -8.81 4.08 8.69
N THR A 29 -9.45 5.02 9.38
CA THR A 29 -9.21 6.46 9.18
C THR A 29 -7.77 6.83 9.52
N ASP A 30 -7.22 6.27 10.60
CA ASP A 30 -5.84 6.50 11.02
C ASP A 30 -4.82 5.95 10.01
N LYS A 31 -5.06 4.76 9.46
CA LYS A 31 -4.18 4.16 8.44
C LYS A 31 -4.18 4.96 7.15
N VAL A 32 -5.36 5.31 6.62
CA VAL A 32 -5.48 6.12 5.39
C VAL A 32 -4.80 7.47 5.60
N LYS A 33 -5.01 8.11 6.76
CA LYS A 33 -4.38 9.38 7.10
C LYS A 33 -2.85 9.26 7.11
N LYS A 34 -2.29 8.24 7.75
CA LYS A 34 -0.84 8.03 7.79
C LYS A 34 -0.25 7.81 6.41
N ILE A 35 -0.90 6.99 5.56
CA ILE A 35 -0.47 6.79 4.17
C ILE A 35 -0.47 8.13 3.44
N HIS A 36 -1.56 8.89 3.53
CA HIS A 36 -1.66 10.21 2.90
C HIS A 36 -0.51 11.12 3.34
N GLU A 37 -0.32 11.31 4.65
CA GLU A 37 0.74 12.15 5.22
C GLU A 37 2.16 11.68 4.87
N PHE A 38 2.35 10.39 4.57
CA PHE A 38 3.64 9.85 4.17
C PHE A 38 4.00 10.22 2.72
N PHE A 39 3.01 10.24 1.83
CA PHE A 39 3.20 10.56 0.41
C PHE A 39 3.07 12.04 0.11
N ASP A 40 2.27 12.79 0.88
CA ASP A 40 2.16 14.26 0.83
C ASP A 40 3.49 14.91 1.28
N LYS A 41 4.37 15.15 0.31
CA LYS A 41 5.75 15.63 0.54
C LYS A 41 5.78 17.13 0.78
N ASP A 42 4.93 17.87 0.08
CA ASP A 42 4.83 19.32 0.23
C ASP A 42 3.91 19.75 1.39
N LYS A 43 3.16 18.79 1.97
CA LYS A 43 2.28 18.97 3.14
C LYS A 43 1.16 19.97 2.86
N ASP A 44 0.67 19.99 1.63
CA ASP A 44 -0.42 20.86 1.23
C ASP A 44 -1.81 20.26 1.53
N GLY A 45 -1.85 18.98 1.96
CA GLY A 45 -3.07 18.24 2.28
C GLY A 45 -3.72 17.57 1.07
N TYR A 46 -3.03 17.53 -0.07
CA TYR A 46 -3.44 16.89 -1.31
C TYR A 46 -2.32 15.97 -1.83
N LEU A 47 -2.70 14.94 -2.59
CA LEU A 47 -1.74 14.10 -3.32
C LEU A 47 -1.76 14.49 -4.79
N ASN A 48 -0.73 15.22 -5.22
CA ASN A 48 -0.57 15.59 -6.62
C ASN A 48 -0.21 14.36 -7.49
N PHE A 49 -0.06 14.55 -8.80
CA PHE A 49 0.24 13.46 -9.74
C PHE A 49 1.48 12.63 -9.34
N GLN A 50 2.57 13.30 -8.91
CA GLN A 50 3.81 12.62 -8.58
C GLN A 50 3.67 11.79 -7.30
N GLU A 51 2.98 12.34 -6.31
CA GLU A 51 2.77 11.69 -5.01
C GLU A 51 1.79 10.52 -5.11
N LEU A 52 0.70 10.70 -5.87
CA LEU A 52 -0.26 9.63 -6.10
C LEU A 52 0.32 8.51 -6.97
N SER A 53 1.15 8.85 -7.97
CA SER A 53 1.87 7.86 -8.78
C SER A 53 2.88 7.06 -7.94
N ALA A 54 3.58 7.71 -7.01
CA ALA A 54 4.46 7.04 -6.06
C ALA A 54 3.69 6.11 -5.11
N LEU A 55 2.51 6.53 -4.62
CA LEU A 55 1.63 5.69 -3.81
C LEU A 55 1.18 4.45 -4.61
N GLN A 56 0.73 4.64 -5.85
CA GLN A 56 0.33 3.54 -6.75
C GLN A 56 1.49 2.57 -7.01
N LEU A 57 2.70 3.09 -7.21
CA LEU A 57 3.90 2.28 -7.42
C LEU A 57 4.21 1.41 -6.20
N VAL A 58 4.14 1.96 -4.98
CA VAL A 58 4.43 1.20 -3.76
C VAL A 58 3.36 0.14 -3.46
N THR A 59 2.09 0.47 -3.71
CA THR A 59 0.94 -0.40 -3.37
C THR A 59 0.68 -1.47 -4.42
N SER A 60 0.68 -1.07 -5.70
CA SER A 60 0.32 -1.92 -6.85
C SER A 60 1.53 -2.37 -7.67
N GLY A 61 2.73 -1.85 -7.39
CA GLY A 61 3.94 -2.20 -8.13
C GLY A 61 4.06 -1.55 -9.52
N GLN A 62 3.15 -0.65 -9.87
CA GLN A 62 3.09 0.01 -11.19
C GLN A 62 2.91 1.51 -11.01
N GLU A 63 3.61 2.32 -11.81
CA GLU A 63 3.41 3.76 -11.81
C GLU A 63 2.06 4.13 -12.42
N MET A 64 1.45 5.20 -11.91
CA MET A 64 0.26 5.79 -12.49
C MET A 64 0.65 6.75 -13.61
N ASP A 65 0.04 6.59 -14.79
CA ASP A 65 0.18 7.55 -15.88
C ASP A 65 -0.79 8.73 -15.76
N GLY A 66 -0.55 9.80 -16.54
CA GLY A 66 -1.37 11.01 -16.49
C GLY A 66 -2.83 10.81 -16.93
N THR A 67 -3.10 9.80 -17.78
CA THR A 67 -4.46 9.47 -18.23
C THR A 67 -5.23 8.80 -17.10
N GLN A 68 -4.61 7.84 -16.42
CA GLN A 68 -5.15 7.17 -15.23
C GLN A 68 -5.39 8.19 -14.11
N TYR A 69 -4.44 9.08 -13.86
CA TYR A 69 -4.59 10.16 -12.91
C TYR A 69 -5.79 11.06 -13.24
N GLY A 70 -5.93 11.47 -14.51
CA GLY A 70 -7.08 12.24 -14.97
C GLY A 70 -8.42 11.52 -14.75
N MET A 71 -8.47 10.21 -15.02
CA MET A 71 -9.67 9.39 -14.76
C MET A 71 -10.02 9.32 -13.28
N VAL A 72 -9.02 9.14 -12.40
CA VAL A 72 -9.23 9.12 -10.95
C VAL A 72 -9.74 10.47 -10.45
N CYS A 73 -9.11 11.57 -10.89
CA CYS A 73 -9.56 12.92 -10.52
C CYS A 73 -10.99 13.20 -10.98
N GLN A 74 -11.34 12.77 -12.20
CA GLN A 74 -12.70 12.91 -12.73
C GLN A 74 -13.72 12.08 -11.95
N ALA A 75 -13.38 10.82 -11.64
CA ALA A 75 -14.26 9.91 -10.89
C ALA A 75 -14.56 10.42 -9.48
N LEU A 76 -13.56 11.03 -8.83
CA LEU A 76 -13.67 11.57 -7.48
C LEU A 76 -14.08 13.05 -7.44
N GLN A 77 -14.34 13.65 -8.61
CA GLN A 77 -14.71 15.06 -8.77
C GLN A 77 -13.73 16.04 -8.12
N VAL A 78 -12.43 15.75 -8.20
CA VAL A 78 -11.36 16.60 -7.67
C VAL A 78 -10.57 17.26 -8.79
N SER A 79 -9.87 18.34 -8.44
CA SER A 79 -9.08 19.11 -9.41
C SER A 79 -7.71 18.44 -9.66
N PRO A 80 -7.40 18.03 -10.91
CA PRO A 80 -6.09 17.42 -11.23
C PRO A 80 -4.90 18.34 -10.91
N SER A 81 -5.13 19.66 -10.93
CA SER A 81 -4.13 20.69 -10.65
C SER A 81 -3.73 20.79 -9.18
N LYS A 82 -4.57 20.29 -8.26
CA LYS A 82 -4.27 20.24 -6.82
C LYS A 82 -3.91 18.83 -6.39
N GLY A 83 -4.73 17.85 -6.78
CA GLY A 83 -4.54 16.47 -6.37
C GLY A 83 -5.68 15.93 -5.52
N LEU A 84 -5.43 14.77 -4.93
CA LEU A 84 -6.39 14.00 -4.17
C LEU A 84 -6.35 14.39 -2.68
N PRO A 85 -7.41 14.98 -2.10
CA PRO A 85 -7.47 15.19 -0.67
C PRO A 85 -7.68 13.86 0.08
N LEU A 86 -7.37 13.87 1.38
CA LEU A 86 -7.55 12.72 2.28
C LEU A 86 -8.95 12.09 2.19
N ASP A 87 -10.01 12.89 2.12
CA ASP A 87 -11.37 12.34 2.06
C ASP A 87 -11.67 11.61 0.74
N ALA A 88 -11.09 12.06 -0.38
CA ALA A 88 -11.18 11.36 -1.65
C ALA A 88 -10.37 10.05 -1.63
N LEU A 89 -9.21 10.04 -0.98
CA LEU A 89 -8.43 8.81 -0.78
C LEU A 89 -9.20 7.77 0.05
N LYS A 90 -9.91 8.20 1.10
CA LYS A 90 -10.78 7.30 1.88
C LYS A 90 -11.86 6.66 1.02
N LEU A 91 -12.45 7.41 0.08
CA LEU A 91 -13.46 6.87 -0.83
C LEU A 91 -12.87 5.78 -1.74
N THR A 92 -11.65 5.95 -2.23
CA THR A 92 -10.95 4.93 -3.01
C THR A 92 -10.79 3.63 -2.23
N TYR A 93 -10.41 3.72 -0.94
CA TYR A 93 -10.32 2.54 -0.08
C TYR A 93 -11.68 1.94 0.27
N ALA A 94 -12.69 2.78 0.53
CA ALA A 94 -14.05 2.32 0.78
C ALA A 94 -14.68 1.61 -0.43
N ALA A 95 -14.23 1.92 -1.65
CA ALA A 95 -14.69 1.28 -2.89
C ALA A 95 -14.15 -0.15 -3.09
N GLY A 96 -13.18 -0.59 -2.28
CA GLY A 96 -12.73 -1.98 -2.28
C GLY A 96 -11.21 -2.19 -2.27
N ALA A 97 -10.40 -1.13 -2.19
CA ALA A 97 -8.95 -1.29 -2.01
C ALA A 97 -8.63 -1.75 -0.57
N ASN A 98 -7.58 -2.56 -0.41
CA ASN A 98 -7.23 -3.12 0.89
C ASN A 98 -6.23 -2.22 1.63
N ILE A 99 -6.75 -1.41 2.54
CA ILE A 99 -5.95 -0.46 3.33
C ILE A 99 -4.89 -1.15 4.19
N ASP A 100 -5.15 -2.34 4.70
CA ASP A 100 -4.21 -3.06 5.58
C ASP A 100 -2.99 -3.54 4.80
N ASP A 101 -3.21 -4.08 3.61
CA ASP A 101 -2.15 -4.52 2.71
C ASP A 101 -1.26 -3.35 2.28
N ASP A 102 -1.88 -2.24 1.87
CA ASP A 102 -1.16 -1.04 1.47
C ASP A 102 -0.40 -0.39 2.63
N TYR A 103 -1.01 -0.31 3.81
CA TYR A 103 -0.35 0.20 5.00
C TYR A 103 0.89 -0.62 5.36
N ASN A 104 0.80 -1.95 5.26
CA ASN A 104 1.94 -2.82 5.51
C ASN A 104 3.04 -2.64 4.46
N LYS A 105 2.72 -2.52 3.17
CA LYS A 105 3.73 -2.25 2.12
C LYS A 105 4.47 -0.94 2.36
N VAL A 106 3.77 0.10 2.82
CA VAL A 106 4.34 1.44 3.04
C VAL A 106 5.19 1.51 4.31
N PHE A 107 4.69 0.97 5.43
CA PHE A 107 5.29 1.17 6.76
C PHE A 107 5.99 -0.06 7.35
N HIS A 108 5.67 -1.26 6.86
CA HIS A 108 6.32 -2.50 7.23
C HIS A 108 6.79 -3.21 5.96
N PRO A 109 7.71 -2.61 5.18
CA PRO A 109 8.38 -3.37 4.15
C PRO A 109 9.11 -4.51 4.87
N VAL A 110 8.48 -5.69 4.92
CA VAL A 110 9.15 -6.94 5.28
C VAL A 110 10.37 -6.93 4.40
N GLN A 111 11.55 -6.90 5.02
CA GLN A 111 12.81 -6.79 4.29
C GLN A 111 12.79 -7.80 3.15
N ALA A 112 12.54 -7.31 1.94
CA ALA A 112 12.80 -8.03 0.71
C ALA A 112 14.32 -7.99 0.53
N GLN A 113 15.01 -8.70 1.42
CA GLN A 113 16.42 -9.06 1.30
C GLN A 113 16.55 -10.56 1.55
N LYS A 114 16.16 -11.36 0.56
CA LYS A 114 16.99 -12.48 0.05
C LYS A 114 16.29 -13.17 -1.16
N ALA A 115 16.53 -12.61 -2.34
CA ALA A 115 16.71 -13.41 -3.54
C ALA A 115 18.13 -13.13 -4.04
N LYS A 116 19.12 -13.56 -3.26
CA LYS A 116 20.45 -13.87 -3.74
C LYS A 116 20.84 -15.22 -3.15
N ASP A 117 20.83 -16.19 -4.04
CA ASP A 117 21.90 -17.17 -4.26
C ASP A 117 21.97 -18.45 -3.39
N GLU A 118 22.34 -19.53 -4.09
CA GLU A 118 22.82 -20.85 -3.66
C GLU A 118 21.83 -21.95 -3.23
N SER A 119 21.64 -22.95 -4.12
CA SER A 119 22.24 -24.30 -3.98
C SER A 119 21.55 -25.33 -4.91
N THR A 120 22.18 -25.62 -6.06
CA THR A 120 22.23 -27.01 -6.54
C THR A 120 23.63 -27.51 -6.21
N ASP A 121 23.88 -27.80 -4.94
CA ASP A 121 24.85 -28.82 -4.56
C ASP A 121 24.22 -30.17 -4.93
N ASP A 122 24.38 -30.55 -6.20
CA ASP A 122 24.44 -31.96 -6.57
C ASP A 122 25.93 -32.27 -6.77
N ASP A 123 26.51 -32.80 -5.69
CA ASP A 123 27.78 -33.51 -5.63
C ASP A 123 27.97 -34.47 -6.82
N VAL A 124 28.86 -34.13 -7.77
CA VAL A 124 29.76 -35.12 -8.41
C VAL A 124 31.08 -34.43 -8.81
N ILE A 125 32.05 -34.39 -7.90
CA ILE A 125 33.48 -34.45 -8.27
C ILE A 125 34.16 -35.58 -7.48
N GLU A 126 33.76 -36.81 -7.81
CA GLU A 126 34.54 -38.05 -7.68
C GLU A 126 35.26 -38.26 -9.03
N VAL A 127 36.52 -38.64 -9.20
CA VAL A 127 37.62 -39.04 -8.32
C VAL A 127 38.87 -38.49 -9.00
N GLY A 128 39.71 -37.75 -8.29
CA GLY A 128 41.11 -37.63 -8.68
C GLY A 128 41.83 -38.88 -8.22
N ASP A 129 42.12 -39.81 -9.13
CA ASP A 129 43.27 -40.69 -8.98
C ASP A 129 43.78 -41.14 -10.35
N GLY A 130 44.99 -40.75 -10.68
CA GLY A 130 45.58 -41.03 -11.99
C GLY A 130 46.95 -40.41 -12.15
N GLY A 131 47.77 -40.44 -11.09
CA GLY A 131 49.10 -39.88 -11.15
C GLY A 131 49.93 -40.22 -9.93
N CYS A 132 50.39 -41.48 -9.83
CA CYS A 132 51.61 -41.98 -9.17
C CYS A 132 51.62 -43.52 -9.37
N ALA A 133 52.65 -44.24 -9.82
CA ALA A 133 53.99 -43.94 -10.26
C ALA A 133 54.59 -45.22 -10.92
N ILE A 134 55.57 -45.03 -11.81
CA ILE A 134 56.77 -45.86 -12.11
C ILE A 134 56.70 -47.42 -12.20
N ASP A 135 57.32 -47.91 -13.30
CA ASP A 135 58.43 -48.91 -13.32
C ASP A 135 58.22 -50.21 -14.15
N ILE A 136 59.00 -50.28 -15.24
CA ILE A 136 59.77 -51.42 -15.81
C ILE A 136 59.07 -52.78 -16.05
N SER A 137 58.91 -53.17 -17.33
CA SER A 137 59.57 -54.35 -17.95
C SER A 137 59.00 -54.68 -19.34
N ASP A 138 59.87 -54.62 -20.33
CA ASP A 138 59.79 -55.24 -21.67
C ASP A 138 59.79 -56.77 -21.55
N PRO A 139 59.06 -57.48 -22.43
CA PRO A 139 59.76 -58.49 -23.25
C PRO A 139 59.28 -58.61 -24.71
#